data_AF-A0A7Y3UP72-F1
#
_entry.id   AF-A0A7Y3UP72-F1
#
_cell.length_a   1.000
_cell.length_b   1.000
_cell.length_c   1.000
_cell.angle_alpha   90.00
_cell.angle_beta   90.00
_cell.angle_gamma   90.00
#
_symmetry.space_group_name_H-M   'P 1'
#
loop_
_entity.id
_entity.type
_entity.pdbx_description
1 polymer ?
#
loop_
_entity_poly.entity_id
_entity_poly.type
_entity_poly.pdbx_seq_one_letter_code
_entity_poly.pdbx_strand_id
1 'polypeptide(L)'
;MNEKKTIWTPQAIASIMLLAALNPENPYGYYVLLRWVVCGIFAFLAFQALEQEKKEWVWVLGITAAVYNPFFRMHLGRDIWSVVNVVTIGIAIASIFKLKGKKNNE
;
A
#
# COMPACT_ATOMS: atom_id res chain seq x y z
N MET A 1 -4.53 10.06 27.87
CA MET A 1 -4.93 10.26 26.46
C MET A 1 -4.28 9.14 25.67
N ASN A 2 -5.07 8.19 25.14
CA ASN A 2 -4.58 6.87 24.72
C ASN A 2 -3.85 6.91 23.37
N GLU A 3 -2.53 7.08 23.38
CA GLU A 3 -1.64 7.00 22.22
C GLU A 3 -1.39 5.54 21.78
N LYS A 4 -2.44 4.78 21.49
CA LYS A 4 -2.28 3.44 20.87
C LYS A 4 -1.94 3.59 19.38
N LYS A 5 -0.66 3.84 19.13
CA LYS A 5 0.15 3.37 17.99
C LYS A 5 -0.65 3.04 16.71
N THR A 6 -0.96 4.09 15.95
CA THR A 6 -1.66 4.14 14.65
C THR A 6 -0.87 3.50 13.49
N ILE A 7 -0.15 2.39 13.72
CA ILE A 7 0.69 1.74 12.68
C ILE A 7 -0.18 1.00 11.66
N TRP A 8 -1.38 0.57 12.05
CA TRP A 8 -2.28 -0.26 11.23
C TRP A 8 -3.29 0.53 10.40
N THR A 9 -3.53 1.79 10.74
CA THR A 9 -4.49 2.67 10.08
C THR A 9 -4.20 2.90 8.60
N PRO A 10 -2.94 3.16 8.15
CA PRO A 10 -2.68 3.35 6.74
C PRO A 10 -2.93 2.08 5.91
N GLN A 11 -2.65 0.89 6.46
CA GLN A 11 -2.85 -0.38 5.75
C GLN A 11 -4.34 -0.75 5.62
N ALA A 12 -5.14 -0.44 6.65
CA ALA A 12 -6.59 -0.60 6.60
C ALA A 12 -7.23 0.33 5.55
N ILE A 13 -6.80 1.59 5.49
CA ILE A 13 -7.27 2.56 4.50
C ILE A 13 -6.91 2.11 3.08
N ALA A 14 -5.66 1.69 2.84
CA ALA A 14 -5.25 1.15 1.55
C ALA A 14 -6.09 -0.07 1.14
N SER A 15 -6.35 -1.00 2.07
CA SER A 15 -7.12 -2.22 1.78
C SER A 15 -8.58 -1.90 1.45
N ILE A 16 -9.23 -1.01 2.19
CA ILE A 16 -10.61 -0.59 1.93
C ILE A 16 -10.72 0.14 0.58
N MET A 17 -9.76 1.03 0.28
CA MET A 17 -9.75 1.73 -1.01
C MET A 17 -9.46 0.80 -2.19
N LEU A 18 -8.55 -0.17 -2.04
CA LEU A 18 -8.29 -1.19 -3.08
C LEU A 18 -9.51 -2.09 -3.30
N LEU A 19 -10.24 -2.45 -2.24
CA LEU A 19 -11.50 -3.21 -2.36
C LEU A 19 -12.59 -2.40 -3.08
N ALA A 20 -12.73 -1.12 -2.75
CA ALA A 20 -13.67 -0.25 -3.44
C ALA A 20 -13.26 0.05 -4.89
N ALA A 21 -11.97 -0.03 -5.23
CA ALA A 21 -11.47 0.05 -6.61
C ALA A 21 -11.82 -1.18 -7.47
N LEU A 22 -12.18 -2.30 -6.84
CA LEU A 22 -12.62 -3.52 -7.51
C LEU A 22 -14.02 -3.36 -8.13
N ASN A 23 -14.81 -2.37 -7.67
CA ASN A 23 -16.08 -2.04 -8.27
C ASN A 23 -15.89 -1.31 -9.62
N PRO A 24 -16.36 -1.89 -10.74
CA PRO A 24 -16.09 -1.36 -12.09
C PRO A 24 -16.93 -0.12 -12.47
N GLU A 25 -17.94 0.26 -11.68
CA GLU A 25 -18.80 1.43 -11.92
C GLU A 25 -18.18 2.76 -11.47
N ASN A 26 -16.99 2.69 -10.90
CA ASN A 26 -16.45 3.80 -10.16
C ASN A 26 -15.74 4.82 -11.07
N PRO A 27 -16.04 6.13 -10.94
CA PRO A 27 -15.59 7.14 -11.88
C PRO A 27 -14.07 7.26 -11.94
N TYR A 28 -13.55 7.63 -13.10
CA TYR A 28 -12.11 7.71 -13.38
C TYR A 28 -11.32 8.50 -12.33
N GLY A 29 -11.92 9.56 -11.76
CA GLY A 29 -11.31 10.38 -10.71
C GLY A 29 -10.96 9.59 -9.44
N TYR A 30 -11.72 8.57 -9.09
CA TYR A 30 -11.43 7.74 -7.92
C TYR A 30 -10.17 6.90 -8.13
N TYR A 31 -9.93 6.35 -9.32
CA TYR A 31 -8.70 5.60 -9.60
C TYR A 31 -7.45 6.48 -9.53
N VAL A 32 -7.58 7.78 -9.84
CA VAL A 32 -6.51 8.75 -9.66
C VAL A 32 -6.25 8.97 -8.16
N LEU A 33 -7.29 9.25 -7.37
CA LEU A 33 -7.15 9.43 -5.92
C LEU A 33 -6.62 8.17 -5.22
N LEU A 34 -7.11 6.99 -5.60
CA LEU A 34 -6.63 5.70 -5.14
C LEU A 34 -5.11 5.58 -5.31
N ARG A 35 -4.60 5.89 -6.52
CA ARG A 35 -3.17 5.83 -6.81
C ARG A 35 -2.36 6.77 -5.92
N TRP A 36 -2.81 8.01 -5.74
CA TRP A 36 -2.16 8.95 -4.82
C TRP A 36 -2.12 8.43 -3.38
N VAL A 37 -3.23 7.91 -2.88
CA VAL A 37 -3.34 7.43 -1.50
C VAL A 37 -2.54 6.15 -1.30
N VAL A 38 -2.69 5.17 -2.20
CA VAL A 38 -1.93 3.90 -2.16
C VAL A 38 -0.43 4.18 -2.28
N CYS A 39 0.00 5.03 -3.21
CA CYS A 39 1.39 5.45 -3.34
C CYS A 39 1.91 6.09 -2.04
N GLY A 40 1.17 7.02 -1.44
CA GLY A 40 1.55 7.67 -0.18
C GLY A 40 1.68 6.67 0.98
N ILE A 41 0.75 5.72 1.07
CA ILE A 41 0.76 4.67 2.09
C ILE A 41 1.97 3.76 1.90
N PHE A 42 2.21 3.24 0.69
CA PHE A 42 3.35 2.36 0.42
C PHE A 42 4.69 3.07 0.61
N ALA A 43 4.80 4.36 0.27
CA ALA A 43 5.98 5.17 0.54
C ALA A 43 6.24 5.31 2.05
N PHE A 44 5.19 5.56 2.84
CA PHE A 44 5.30 5.62 4.30
C PHE A 44 5.71 4.26 4.89
N LEU A 45 5.15 3.16 4.38
CA LEU A 45 5.53 1.81 4.77
C LEU A 45 6.98 1.47 4.40
N ALA A 46 7.45 1.89 3.21
CA ALA A 46 8.84 1.73 2.81
C ALA A 46 9.78 2.51 3.75
N PHE A 47 9.38 3.72 4.17
CA PHE A 47 10.14 4.50 5.15
C PHE A 47 10.22 3.80 6.52
N GLN A 48 9.11 3.25 7.02
CA GLN A 48 9.15 2.43 8.25
C GLN A 48 9.98 1.16 8.10
N ALA A 49 9.95 0.50 6.94
CA ALA A 49 10.79 -0.68 6.68
C ALA A 49 12.29 -0.31 6.66
N LEU A 50 12.62 0.91 6.23
CA LEU A 50 13.99 1.43 6.23
C LEU A 50 14.48 1.64 7.67
N GLU A 51 13.62 2.21 8.52
CA GLU A 51 13.91 2.40 9.95
C GLU A 51 14.07 1.08 10.71
N GLN A 52 13.40 0.01 10.27
CA GLN A 52 13.58 -1.34 10.81
C GLN A 52 14.73 -2.13 10.14
N GLU A 53 15.56 -1.47 9.34
CA GLU A 53 16.68 -2.06 8.57
C GLU A 53 16.28 -3.22 7.63
N LYS A 54 14.99 -3.32 7.28
CA LYS A 54 14.46 -4.35 6.37
C LYS A 54 14.60 -3.90 4.92
N LYS A 55 15.85 -3.76 4.45
CA LYS A 55 16.19 -3.26 3.09
C LYS A 55 15.43 -3.97 1.95
N GLU A 56 15.23 -5.28 2.07
CA GLU A 56 14.45 -6.07 1.10
C GLU A 56 13.01 -5.55 0.97
N TRP A 57 12.36 -5.26 2.10
CA TRP A 57 10.98 -4.74 2.13
C TRP A 57 10.90 -3.29 1.66
N VAL A 58 11.93 -2.47 1.94
CA VAL A 58 12.01 -1.09 1.41
C VAL A 58 11.95 -1.10 -0.11
N TRP A 59 12.69 -2.01 -0.75
CA TRP A 59 12.70 -2.14 -2.21
C TRP A 59 11.34 -2.61 -2.74
N VAL A 60 10.75 -3.66 -2.16
CA VAL A 60 9.44 -4.17 -2.58
C VAL A 60 8.33 -3.12 -2.42
N LEU A 61 8.28 -2.46 -1.26
CA LEU A 61 7.28 -1.43 -0.97
C LEU A 61 7.52 -0.16 -1.80
N GLY A 62 8.77 0.22 -2.02
CA GLY A 62 9.16 1.35 -2.86
C GLY A 62 8.82 1.13 -4.34
N ILE A 63 9.10 -0.05 -4.89
CA ILE A 63 8.66 -0.42 -6.24
C ILE A 63 7.14 -0.40 -6.32
N THR A 64 6.46 -0.97 -5.32
CA THR A 64 4.99 -0.98 -5.31
C THR A 64 4.43 0.45 -5.30
N ALA A 65 5.00 1.36 -4.50
CA ALA A 65 4.64 2.78 -4.54
C ALA A 65 4.89 3.40 -5.92
N ALA A 66 6.01 3.05 -6.56
CA ALA A 66 6.33 3.51 -7.91
C ALA A 66 5.38 2.97 -8.99
N VAL A 67 4.85 1.74 -8.83
CA VAL A 67 3.85 1.16 -9.74
C VAL A 67 2.50 1.88 -9.63
N TYR A 68 2.10 2.28 -8.43
CA TYR A 68 0.88 3.08 -8.19
C TYR A 68 1.09 4.58 -8.38
N ASN A 69 2.25 4.99 -8.90
CA ASN A 69 2.61 6.38 -8.98
C ASN A 69 1.67 7.15 -9.93
N PRO A 70 1.14 8.31 -9.52
CA PRO A 70 0.20 9.10 -10.32
C PRO A 70 0.80 9.66 -11.63
N PHE A 71 2.13 9.73 -11.73
CA PHE A 71 2.83 10.28 -12.90
C PHE A 71 2.78 9.35 -14.12
N PHE A 72 2.84 8.02 -13.92
CA PHE A 72 2.72 7.05 -15.01
C PHE A 72 1.31 6.47 -15.03
N ARG A 73 0.41 7.11 -15.80
CA ARG A 73 -0.86 6.49 -16.22
C ARG A 73 -0.59 5.39 -17.22
N MET A 74 -0.15 4.27 -16.68
CA MET A 74 -0.02 3.01 -17.37
C MET A 74 -1.41 2.55 -17.82
N HIS A 75 -1.70 2.70 -19.13
CA HIS A 75 -2.84 2.10 -19.82
C HIS A 75 -2.67 0.58 -19.94
N LEU A 76 -2.31 -0.07 -18.83
CA LEU A 76 -2.43 -1.50 -18.71
C LEU A 76 -3.93 -1.81 -18.66
N GLY A 77 -4.36 -2.84 -19.40
CA GLY A 77 -5.77 -3.26 -19.43
C GLY A 77 -6.28 -3.55 -18.02
N ARG A 78 -7.61 -3.48 -17.83
CA ARG A 78 -8.27 -3.71 -16.54
C ARG A 78 -7.83 -5.03 -15.90
N ASP A 79 -7.63 -6.08 -16.70
CA ASP A 79 -7.15 -7.38 -16.26
C ASP A 79 -5.80 -7.31 -15.55
N ILE A 80 -4.85 -6.56 -16.13
CA ILE A 80 -3.51 -6.46 -15.56
C ILE A 80 -3.53 -5.63 -14.28
N TRP A 81 -4.31 -4.55 -14.23
CA TRP A 81 -4.50 -3.79 -12.99
C TRP A 81 -5.15 -4.64 -11.88
N SER A 82 -6.06 -5.55 -12.23
CA SER A 82 -6.64 -6.48 -11.27
C SER A 82 -5.58 -7.40 -10.67
N VAL A 83 -4.71 -7.99 -11.51
CA VAL A 83 -3.58 -8.82 -11.04
C VAL A 83 -2.63 -8.02 -10.15
N VAL A 84 -2.26 -6.80 -10.58
CA VAL A 84 -1.40 -5.91 -9.78
C VAL A 84 -2.04 -5.62 -8.43
N ASN A 85 -3.33 -5.26 -8.38
CA ASN A 85 -4.04 -5.04 -7.13
C ASN A 85 -4.00 -6.27 -6.20
N VAL A 86 -4.24 -7.47 -6.72
CA VAL A 86 -4.18 -8.71 -5.94
C VAL A 86 -2.77 -8.94 -5.37
N VAL A 87 -1.74 -8.76 -6.19
CA VAL A 87 -0.34 -8.88 -5.74
C VAL A 87 -0.01 -7.85 -4.66
N THR A 88 -0.46 -6.61 -4.84
CA THR A 88 -0.26 -5.52 -3.87
C THR A 88 -0.96 -5.78 -2.55
N ILE A 89 -2.15 -6.38 -2.56
CA ILE A 89 -2.83 -6.84 -1.33
C ILE A 89 -1.97 -7.90 -0.62
N GLY A 90 -1.44 -8.88 -1.36
CA GLY A 90 -0.54 -9.90 -0.80
C GLY A 90 0.72 -9.30 -0.16
N ILE A 91 1.36 -8.34 -0.86
CA ILE A 91 2.53 -7.60 -0.33
C ILE A 91 2.16 -6.80 0.92
N ALA A 92 1.01 -6.11 0.92
CA ALA A 92 0.55 -5.34 2.08
C ALA A 92 0.36 -6.24 3.31
N ILE A 93 -0.31 -7.39 3.14
CA ILE A 93 -0.53 -8.37 4.20
C ILE A 93 0.82 -8.93 4.70
N ALA A 94 1.71 -9.34 3.79
CA ALA A 94 3.01 -9.87 4.19
C ALA A 94 3.87 -8.81 4.92
N SER A 95 3.80 -7.56 4.48
CA SER A 95 4.43 -6.41 5.12
C SER A 95 3.91 -6.17 6.53
N ILE A 96 2.61 -6.39 6.79
CA ILE A 96 2.05 -6.39 8.14
C ILE A 96 2.77 -7.40 9.04
N PHE A 97 2.84 -8.66 8.62
CA PHE A 97 3.45 -9.71 9.46
C PHE A 97 4.93 -9.44 9.75
N LYS A 98 5.66 -8.86 8.80
CA LYS A 98 7.08 -8.53 8.96
C LYS A 98 7.33 -7.25 9.75
N LEU A 99 6.57 -6.18 9.52
CA LEU A 99 6.73 -4.88 10.22
C LEU A 99 6.13 -4.87 11.64
N LYS A 100 5.15 -5.74 11.93
CA LYS A 100 4.57 -5.90 13.28
C LYS A 100 5.55 -6.56 14.27
N GLY A 101 6.68 -7.08 13.78
CA GLY A 101 7.66 -7.89 14.54
C GLY A 101 8.44 -7.17 15.64
N LYS A 102 8.29 -5.85 15.85
CA LYS A 102 8.93 -5.13 16.96
C LYS A 102 7.93 -4.29 17.74
N LYS A 103 7.02 -4.97 18.45
CA LYS A 103 6.43 -4.41 19.66
C LYS A 103 7.16 -5.06 20.83
N ASN A 104 8.36 -4.55 21.11
CA ASN A 104 9.04 -4.88 22.36
C ASN A 104 8.12 -4.42 23.50
N ASN A 105 7.80 -5.40 24.35
CA ASN A 105 7.31 -5.16 25.68
C ASN A 105 8.42 -4.45 26.45
N GLU A 106 8.15 -3.24 26.89
CA GLU A 106 8.76 -2.64 28.08
C GLU A 106 7.61 -2.16 28.96
#